data_AF-A0A0D7A2M3-F1
#
_entry.id   AF-A0A0D7A2M3-F1
#
_cell.length_a   1.000
_cell.length_b   1.000
_cell.length_c   1.000
_cell.angle_alpha   90.00
_cell.angle_beta   90.00
_cell.angle_gamma   90.00
#
_symmetry.space_group_name_H-M   'P 1'
#
loop_
_entity.id
_entity.type
_entity.pdbx_description
1 polymer ?
#
loop_
_entity_poly.entity_id
_entity_poly.type
_entity_poly.pdbx_seq_one_letter_code
_entity_poly.pdbx_strand_id
1 'polypeptide(L)'
;FTSPVDAGQFAFARIQDNVHLIQLSEKQSPTVHEAVEVKLFRHEFVTLFRLSETKTMDLADISVIEVINCDETRYEEDTGTVFLAKELMETLR
;
A
#
# COMPACT_ATOMS: atom_id res chain seq x y z
N PHE A 1 0.77 2.70 -21.76
CA PHE A 1 0.26 1.50 -21.08
C PHE A 1 1.46 0.83 -20.44
N THR A 2 1.77 1.22 -19.21
CA THR A 2 2.86 0.63 -18.42
C THR A 2 2.30 -0.65 -17.80
N SER A 3 3.03 -1.76 -17.95
CA SER A 3 2.61 -3.09 -17.49
C SER A 3 2.34 -3.08 -15.98
N PRO A 4 1.27 -3.72 -15.47
CA PRO A 4 0.93 -3.75 -14.04
C PRO A 4 1.86 -4.63 -13.17
N VAL A 5 3.04 -5.00 -13.67
CA VAL A 5 3.92 -6.03 -13.07
C VAL A 5 5.01 -5.41 -12.18
N ASP A 6 5.19 -4.08 -12.19
CA ASP A 6 6.18 -3.40 -11.34
C ASP A 6 5.54 -2.57 -10.20
N ALA A 7 4.21 -2.42 -10.20
CA ALA A 7 3.49 -1.76 -9.13
C ALA A 7 3.20 -2.81 -8.06
N GLY A 8 4.08 -2.92 -7.06
CA GLY A 8 3.94 -3.85 -5.94
C GLY A 8 2.54 -3.85 -5.30
N GLN A 9 2.20 -4.94 -4.61
CA GLN A 9 0.87 -5.20 -4.08
C GLN A 9 0.39 -4.11 -3.10
N PHE A 10 -0.81 -3.55 -3.34
CA PHE A 10 -1.49 -2.64 -2.41
C PHE A 10 -2.26 -3.42 -1.35
N ALA A 11 -2.23 -2.92 -0.12
CA ALA A 11 -2.96 -3.50 1.00
C ALA A 11 -3.30 -2.43 2.05
N PHE A 12 -4.37 -2.66 2.81
CA PHE A 12 -4.53 -2.04 4.12
C PHE A 12 -3.79 -2.84 5.16
N ALA A 13 -2.94 -2.18 5.94
CA ALA A 13 -2.17 -2.80 7.00
C ALA A 13 -2.18 -1.94 8.26
N ARG A 14 -2.09 -2.61 9.41
CA ARG A 14 -1.86 -1.96 10.69
C ARG A 14 -0.36 -1.88 10.96
N ILE A 15 0.12 -0.66 11.20
CA ILE A 15 1.51 -0.33 11.56
C ILE A 15 1.43 0.56 12.78
N GLN A 16 2.08 0.18 13.89
CA GLN A 16 2.07 0.95 15.15
C GLN A 16 0.63 1.37 15.57
N ASP A 17 -0.31 0.43 15.52
CA ASP A 17 -1.73 0.61 15.85
C ASP A 17 -2.55 1.54 14.95
N ASN A 18 -1.96 2.06 13.87
CA ASN A 18 -2.66 2.87 12.88
C ASN A 18 -2.88 2.08 11.59
N VAL A 19 -4.02 2.26 10.94
CA VAL A 19 -4.33 1.64 9.64
C VAL A 19 -3.84 2.54 8.52
N HIS A 20 -3.03 1.98 7.63
CA HIS A 20 -2.46 2.66 6.49
C HIS A 20 -2.78 1.90 5.20
N LEU A 21 -2.97 2.65 4.12
CA LEU A 21 -2.81 2.09 2.79
C LEU A 21 -1.31 1.97 2.52
N ILE A 22 -0.85 0.78 2.15
CA ILE A 22 0.56 0.51 1.86
C ILE A 22 0.74 -0.11 0.48
N GLN A 23 1.94 0.07 -0.08
CA GLN A 23 2.44 -0.68 -1.23
C GLN A 23 3.73 -1.39 -0.81
N LEU A 24 3.77 -2.72 -0.92
CA LEU A 24 4.95 -3.53 -0.64
C LEU A 24 5.81 -3.65 -1.90
N SER A 25 7.10 -3.35 -1.81
CA SER A 25 8.05 -3.57 -2.91
C SER A 25 8.40 -5.06 -3.01
N GLU A 26 8.12 -5.74 -4.14
CA GLU A 26 8.39 -7.18 -4.33
C GLU A 26 9.88 -7.55 -4.41
N LYS A 27 10.79 -6.57 -4.38
CA LYS A 27 12.23 -6.81 -4.46
C LYS A 27 12.80 -7.26 -3.12
N GLN A 28 12.57 -8.52 -2.72
CA GLN A 28 13.20 -9.09 -1.52
C GLN A 28 13.81 -10.47 -1.80
N SER A 29 15.11 -10.57 -1.55
CA SER A 29 15.89 -11.82 -1.56
C SER A 29 15.73 -12.55 -0.21
N PRO A 30 15.74 -13.89 -0.19
CA PRO A 30 15.36 -14.68 0.99
C PRO A 30 16.49 -14.71 2.04
N THR A 31 16.44 -13.84 3.05
CA THR A 31 17.26 -13.99 4.26
C THR A 31 16.55 -13.46 5.51
N VAL A 32 16.89 -14.07 6.65
CA VAL A 32 16.18 -14.23 7.95
C VAL A 32 15.71 -12.95 8.70
N HIS A 33 15.86 -11.77 8.11
CA HIS A 33 15.32 -10.50 8.60
C HIS A 33 14.76 -9.71 7.42
N GLU A 34 13.52 -10.00 7.01
CA GLU A 34 12.87 -9.41 5.84
C GLU A 34 12.42 -7.98 6.17
N ALA A 35 13.38 -7.07 6.18
CA ALA A 35 13.12 -5.64 6.19
C ALA A 35 12.67 -5.23 4.79
N VAL A 36 11.39 -4.94 4.63
CA VAL A 36 10.76 -4.56 3.36
C VAL A 36 10.67 -3.06 3.20
N GLU A 37 10.87 -2.57 1.98
CA GLU A 37 10.55 -1.19 1.64
C GLU A 37 9.05 -1.07 1.40
N VAL A 38 8.43 -0.16 2.15
CA VAL A 38 6.99 0.07 2.14
C VAL A 38 6.72 1.53 1.82
N LYS A 39 5.85 1.77 0.85
CA LYS A 39 5.26 3.09 0.64
C LYS A 39 4.02 3.23 1.50
N LEU A 40 3.96 4.28 2.31
CA LEU A 40 2.81 4.58 3.16
C LEU A 40 2.02 5.71 2.53
N PHE A 41 0.72 5.47 2.34
CA PHE A 41 -0.18 6.44 1.76
C PHE A 41 -1.13 6.97 2.83
N ARG A 42 -1.30 8.30 2.85
CA ARG A 42 -2.22 8.99 3.72
C ARG A 42 -3.53 9.25 2.97
N HIS A 43 -4.65 9.00 3.65
CA HIS A 43 -5.96 9.40 3.15
C HIS A 43 -6.06 10.93 3.12
N GLU A 44 -6.33 11.51 1.96
CA GLU A 44 -6.61 12.95 1.83
C GLU A 44 -8.12 13.20 1.68
N PHE A 45 -8.78 12.58 0.70
CA PHE A 45 -10.20 12.85 0.41
C PHE A 45 -10.92 11.66 -0.19
N VAL A 46 -12.12 11.32 0.30
CA VAL A 46 -13.03 10.31 -0.29
C VAL A 46 -12.31 8.98 -0.54
N THR A 47 -11.83 8.72 -1.75
CA THR A 47 -11.08 7.52 -2.15
C THR A 47 -9.63 7.78 -2.55
N LEU A 48 -9.17 9.03 -2.39
CA LEU A 48 -7.85 9.50 -2.76
C LEU A 48 -6.89 9.37 -1.58
N PHE A 49 -5.79 8.67 -1.84
CA PHE A 49 -4.65 8.54 -0.96
C PHE A 49 -3.42 9.10 -1.64
N ARG A 50 -2.61 9.85 -0.91
CA ARG A 50 -1.33 10.38 -1.40
C ARG A 50 -0.18 9.72 -0.67
N LEU A 51 0.89 9.42 -1.40
CA LEU A 51 2.15 8.95 -0.85
C LEU A 51 2.64 9.96 0.20
N SER A 52 2.72 9.50 1.44
CA SER A 52 3.22 10.29 2.56
C SER A 52 4.72 10.08 2.72
N GLU A 53 5.16 8.82 2.75
CA GLU A 53 6.56 8.46 2.93
C GLU A 53 6.86 7.08 2.36
N THR A 54 8.15 6.78 2.19
CA THR A 54 8.68 5.45 1.87
C THR A 54 9.66 5.06 2.96
N LYS A 55 9.48 3.89 3.56
CA LYS A 55 10.26 3.46 4.72
C LYS A 55 10.58 1.97 4.65
N THR A 56 11.77 1.60 5.10
CA THR A 56 12.14 0.20 5.35
C THR A 56 11.70 -0.22 6.75
N MET A 57 10.98 -1.33 6.87
CA MET A 57 10.51 -1.87 8.15
C MET A 57 10.50 -3.40 8.14
N ASP A 58 10.55 -4.01 9.32
CA ASP A 58 10.44 -5.47 9.45
C ASP A 58 9.01 -5.90 9.10
N LEU A 59 8.86 -6.98 8.32
CA LEU A 59 7.53 -7.54 8.03
C LEU A 59 6.75 -7.90 9.31
N ALA A 60 7.42 -8.22 10.41
CA ALA A 60 6.77 -8.48 11.70
C ALA A 60 6.05 -7.25 12.27
N ASP A 61 6.44 -6.04 11.88
CA ASP A 61 5.79 -4.78 12.28
C ASP A 61 4.56 -4.44 11.41
N ILE A 62 4.31 -5.23 10.36
CA ILE A 62 3.22 -5.02 9.40
C ILE A 62 2.17 -6.12 9.57
N SER A 63 0.97 -5.74 10.03
CA SER A 63 -0.17 -6.65 10.06
C SER A 63 -1.12 -6.31 8.90
N VAL A 64 -1.02 -7.07 7.81
CA VAL A 64 -1.94 -6.93 6.66
C VAL A 64 -3.36 -7.30 7.08
N ILE A 65 -4.30 -6.38 6.84
CA ILE A 65 -5.72 -6.56 7.13
C ILE A 65 -6.45 -7.03 5.87
N GLU A 66 -6.22 -6.33 4.75
CA GLU A 66 -6.92 -6.58 3.50
C GLU A 66 -5.98 -6.28 2.32
N VAL A 67 -5.85 -7.24 1.41
CA VAL A 67 -5.11 -7.07 0.15
C VAL A 67 -6.06 -6.47 -0.88
N ILE A 68 -5.63 -5.40 -1.55
CA ILE A 68 -6.50 -4.69 -2.50
C ILE A 68 -6.32 -5.28 -3.89
N ASN A 69 -7.43 -5.57 -4.56
CA ASN A 69 -7.38 -6.04 -5.93
C ASN A 69 -6.89 -4.92 -6.87
N CYS A 70 -6.00 -5.27 -7.80
CA CYS A 70 -5.50 -4.34 -8.81
C CYS A 70 -6.62 -3.71 -9.64
N ASP A 71 -7.73 -4.43 -9.88
CA ASP A 71 -8.88 -3.91 -10.63
C ASP A 71 -9.65 -2.80 -9.89
N GLU A 72 -9.46 -2.68 -8.58
CA GLU A 72 -10.13 -1.70 -7.70
C GLU A 72 -9.20 -0.52 -7.32
N THR A 73 -8.00 -0.49 -7.91
CA THR A 73 -6.98 0.53 -7.64
C THR A 73 -6.52 1.20 -8.92
N ARG A 74 -6.34 2.52 -8.84
CA ARG A 74 -5.61 3.29 -9.87
C ARG A 74 -4.49 4.05 -9.19
N TYR A 75 -3.25 3.67 -9.50
CA TYR A 75 -2.06 4.35 -9.02
C TYR A 75 -1.45 5.24 -10.10
N GLU A 76 -1.29 6.51 -9.77
CA GLU A 76 -0.60 7.51 -10.58
C GLU A 76 0.77 7.79 -9.95
N GLU A 77 1.79 7.06 -10.41
CA GLU A 77 3.16 7.14 -9.89
C GLU A 77 3.75 8.54 -9.93
N ASP A 78 3.56 9.26 -11.05
CA ASP A 78 4.07 10.62 -11.26
C ASP A 78 3.64 11.61 -10.16
N THR A 79 2.44 11.40 -9.60
CA THR A 79 1.88 12.27 -8.56
C THR A 79 1.89 11.62 -7.18
N GLY A 80 2.29 10.36 -7.08
CA GLY A 80 2.20 9.56 -5.86
C GLY A 80 0.77 9.37 -5.37
N THR A 81 -0.22 9.36 -6.25
CA THR A 81 -1.65 9.35 -5.88
C THR A 81 -2.28 8.00 -6.18
N VAL A 82 -2.98 7.42 -5.21
CA VAL A 82 -3.76 6.19 -5.34
C VAL A 82 -5.24 6.53 -5.21
N PHE A 83 -6.03 6.07 -6.16
CA PHE A 83 -7.49 6.12 -6.11
C PHE A 83 -8.02 4.72 -5.88
N LEU A 84 -8.85 4.57 -4.85
CA LEU A 84 -9.53 3.31 -4.54
C LEU A 84 -10.98 3.34 -5.02
N ALA A 85 -11.57 2.17 -5.28
CA ALA A 85 -13.00 2.04 -5.43
C ALA A 85 -13.73 2.51 -4.16
N LYS A 86 -14.92 3.10 -4.31
CA LYS A 86 -15.66 3.68 -3.19
C LYS A 86 -16.13 2.60 -2.23
N GLU A 87 -16.48 1.45 -2.78
CA GLU A 87 -16.93 0.25 -2.10
C GLU A 87 -15.89 -0.23 -1.08
N LEU A 88 -14.59 -0.13 -1.41
CA LEU A 88 -13.49 -0.53 -0.54
C LEU A 88 -13.36 0.37 0.70
N MET A 89 -13.75 1.64 0.59
CA MET A 89 -13.73 2.60 1.71
C MET A 89 -14.87 2.34 2.71
N GLU A 90 -15.92 1.62 2.33
CA GLU A 90 -17.03 1.26 3.22
C GLU A 90 -16.65 0.12 4.17
N THR A 91 -15.72 -0.76 3.74
CA THR A 91 -15.19 -1.88 4.54
C THR A 91 -14.28 -1.42 5.68
N LEU A 92 -13.70 -0.21 5.59
CA LEU A 92 -12.78 0.36 6.58
C LEU A 92 -13.46 1.14 7.73
N ARG A 93 -14.80 1.20 7.76
CA ARG A 93 -15.56 1.96 8.77
C ARG A 93 -15.74 1.23 10.09
#